data_AF-A0A7C3V2S1-F1
#
_entry.id   AF-A0A7C3V2S1-F1
#
_cell.length_a   1.000
_cell.length_b   1.000
_cell.length_c   1.000
_cell.angle_alpha   90.00
_cell.angle_beta   90.00
_cell.angle_gamma   90.00
#
_symmetry.space_group_name_H-M   'P 1'
#
loop_
_entity.id
_entity.type
_entity.pdbx_description
1 polymer ?
#
loop_
_entity_poly.entity_id
_entity_poly.type
_entity_poly.pdbx_seq_one_letter_code
_entity_poly.pdbx_strand_id
1 'polypeptide(L)'
;STMNVEYDTINGLRFVGRYGGYKDDDTGLTYFWHRWYDEGDGRWGSRDPIKEKIYQSNKLNSCNMQSNWKFDTNTINLYHYTYNRPLIYIDDIGLYCGPGAIGDTALFDYVFGTACKRHDECYGTCGNSKQQCDEQFLQDLITSCRAQSPSKRAECFEKASFYYNLVKIFGDAFYITAQKKACACK
;
A
#
# COMPACT_ATOMS: atom_id res chain seq x y z
N SER A 1 0.02 -15.22 25.35
CA SER A 1 1.19 -14.46 25.85
C SER A 1 1.22 -13.11 25.19
N THR A 2 1.08 -12.04 25.98
CA THR A 2 1.48 -10.70 25.58
C THR A 2 3.01 -10.70 25.47
N MET A 3 3.57 -10.32 24.31
CA MET A 3 5.02 -10.13 24.22
C MET A 3 5.39 -8.92 25.09
N ASN A 4 6.29 -9.13 26.04
CA ASN A 4 6.83 -8.06 26.86
C ASN A 4 7.62 -7.11 25.95
N VAL A 5 7.29 -5.82 26.06
CA VAL A 5 7.89 -4.72 25.30
C VAL A 5 8.76 -3.91 26.23
N GLU A 6 9.82 -4.53 26.73
CA GLU A 6 10.81 -3.83 27.54
C GLU A 6 11.68 -2.93 26.66
N TYR A 7 12.09 -1.81 27.25
CA TYR A 7 12.91 -0.75 26.65
C TYR A 7 14.22 -1.32 26.08
N ASP A 8 14.47 -1.09 24.79
CA ASP A 8 15.69 -1.49 24.09
C ASP A 8 16.55 -0.25 23.81
N THR A 9 17.71 -0.17 24.45
CA THR A 9 18.65 0.96 24.29
C THR A 9 19.31 1.05 22.90
N ILE A 10 19.18 -0.01 22.08
CA ILE A 10 19.71 -0.07 20.72
C ILE A 10 18.62 0.26 19.70
N ASN A 11 17.38 -0.13 19.98
CA ASN A 11 16.22 0.13 19.14
C ASN A 11 15.15 0.90 19.91
N GLY A 12 15.16 2.23 19.77
CA GLY A 12 14.19 3.12 20.43
C GLY A 12 12.73 2.90 20.03
N LEU A 13 12.43 1.95 19.14
CA LEU A 13 11.07 1.63 18.71
C LEU A 13 10.48 0.44 19.49
N ARG A 14 9.44 0.73 20.25
CA ARG A 14 8.68 -0.21 21.08
C ARG A 14 7.29 -0.45 20.51
N PHE A 15 6.89 -1.70 20.27
CA PHE A 15 5.53 -2.00 19.79
C PHE A 15 4.47 -1.66 20.85
N VAL A 16 3.47 -0.84 20.53
CA VAL A 16 2.49 -0.34 21.52
C VAL A 16 1.04 -0.71 21.23
N GLY A 17 0.76 -1.46 20.17
CA GLY A 17 -0.62 -1.86 19.93
C GLY A 17 -0.81 -2.83 18.81
N ARG A 18 -1.88 -3.62 18.93
CA ARG A 18 -2.31 -4.67 17.98
C ARG A 18 -2.26 -4.26 16.50
N TYR A 19 -2.42 -2.97 16.21
CA TYR A 19 -2.54 -2.42 14.85
C TYR A 19 -1.22 -1.89 14.25
N GLY A 20 -0.06 -2.26 14.80
CA GLY A 20 1.23 -1.95 14.17
C GLY A 20 1.83 -0.60 14.54
N GLY A 21 1.45 -0.02 15.69
CA GLY A 21 2.04 1.22 16.20
C GLY A 21 3.36 0.95 16.93
N TYR A 22 4.39 1.76 16.65
CA TYR A 22 5.69 1.71 17.32
C TYR A 22 5.94 3.03 18.05
N LYS A 23 6.06 2.99 19.37
CA LYS A 23 6.48 4.13 20.18
C LYS A 23 7.97 4.33 20.02
N ASP A 24 8.37 5.54 19.66
CA ASP A 24 9.73 6.00 19.75
C ASP A 24 9.94 6.59 21.14
N ASP A 25 10.75 5.91 21.95
CA ASP A 25 11.00 6.30 23.33
C ASP A 25 11.92 7.55 23.43
N ASP A 26 12.70 7.87 22.39
CA ASP A 26 13.56 9.07 22.35
C ASP A 26 12.75 10.34 22.08
N THR A 27 11.76 10.26 21.18
CA THR A 27 10.92 11.40 20.80
C THR A 27 9.59 11.45 21.55
N GLY A 28 9.17 10.35 22.17
CA GLY A 28 7.86 10.21 22.80
C GLY A 28 6.71 10.12 21.79
N LEU A 29 7.00 9.98 20.49
CA LEU A 29 6.00 9.90 19.42
C LEU A 29 5.67 8.45 19.08
N THR A 30 4.47 8.20 18.58
CA THR A 30 4.04 6.87 18.12
C THR A 30 3.99 6.85 16.59
N TYR A 31 4.85 6.05 15.99
CA TYR A 31 4.90 5.81 14.56
C TYR A 31 3.80 4.83 14.11
N PHE A 32 2.98 5.28 13.18
CA PHE A 32 1.99 4.49 12.45
C PHE A 32 2.30 4.54 10.95
N TRP A 33 3.04 3.53 10.46
CA TRP A 33 3.35 3.23 9.06
C TRP A 33 4.02 4.33 8.22
N HIS A 34 3.42 5.51 8.14
CA HIS A 34 3.84 6.67 7.38
C HIS A 34 3.75 7.98 8.19
N ARG A 35 3.33 7.93 9.46
CA ARG A 35 3.12 9.14 10.28
C ARG A 35 3.49 8.97 11.74
N TRP A 36 3.85 10.09 12.34
CA TRP A 36 4.10 10.26 13.77
C TRP A 36 2.86 10.84 14.47
N TYR A 37 2.40 10.17 15.52
CA TYR A 37 1.30 10.57 16.39
C TYR A 37 1.85 11.01 17.75
N ASP A 38 1.42 12.17 18.22
CA ASP A 38 1.69 12.67 19.56
C ASP A 38 0.52 12.31 20.47
N GLU A 39 0.80 11.50 21.50
CA GLU A 39 -0.20 11.08 22.49
C GLU A 39 -0.50 12.17 23.51
N GLY A 40 0.45 13.06 23.81
CA GLY A 40 0.27 14.18 24.74
C GLY A 40 -0.70 15.21 24.18
N ASP A 41 -0.57 15.50 22.89
CA ASP A 41 -1.43 16.47 22.19
C ASP A 41 -2.66 15.83 21.52
N GLY A 42 -2.68 14.50 21.41
CA GLY A 42 -3.73 13.73 20.74
C GLY A 42 -3.82 14.02 19.23
N ARG A 43 -2.69 14.28 18.58
CA ARG A 43 -2.62 14.82 17.20
C ARG A 43 -1.52 14.16 16.37
N TRP A 44 -1.69 14.20 15.05
CA TRP A 44 -0.65 13.81 14.11
C TRP A 44 0.41 14.90 13.98
N GLY A 45 1.64 14.61 14.40
CA GLY A 45 2.78 15.54 14.27
C GLY A 45 3.31 15.64 12.83
N SER A 46 3.13 14.60 12.03
CA SER A 46 3.51 14.59 10.61
C SER A 46 2.31 14.72 9.67
N ARG A 47 2.49 15.40 8.54
CA ARG A 47 1.51 15.46 7.44
C ARG A 47 1.33 14.10 6.77
N ASP A 48 0.15 13.84 6.22
CA ASP A 48 -0.11 12.69 5.35
C ASP A 48 0.68 12.83 4.02
N PRO A 49 1.44 11.79 3.59
CA PRO A 49 2.17 11.78 2.31
C PRO A 49 1.27 11.88 1.07
N ILE A 50 -0.05 11.88 1.23
CA ILE A 50 -1.01 12.01 0.14
C ILE A 50 -0.77 13.28 -0.68
N LYS A 51 -0.27 14.38 -0.09
CA LYS A 51 0.05 15.58 -0.89
C LYS A 51 1.22 15.34 -1.82
N GLU A 52 2.22 14.58 -1.41
CA GLU A 52 3.36 14.22 -2.22
C GLU A 52 2.94 13.29 -3.35
N LYS A 53 2.04 12.33 -3.07
CA LYS A 53 1.42 11.47 -4.11
C LYS A 53 0.57 12.26 -5.09
N ILE A 54 -0.23 13.23 -4.61
CA ILE A 54 -1.03 14.11 -5.47
C ILE A 54 -0.14 15.10 -6.24
N TYR A 55 0.93 15.60 -5.64
CA TYR A 55 1.92 16.45 -6.31
C TYR A 55 2.63 15.68 -7.42
N GLN A 56 3.01 14.43 -7.17
CA GLN A 56 3.54 13.55 -8.20
C GLN A 56 2.49 13.25 -9.28
N SER A 57 1.21 13.02 -8.94
CA SER A 57 0.16 12.88 -9.95
C SER A 57 -0.06 14.15 -10.77
N ASN A 58 0.09 15.33 -10.16
CA ASN A 58 0.05 16.61 -10.86
C ASN A 58 1.31 16.89 -11.70
N LYS A 59 2.47 16.38 -11.28
CA LYS A 59 3.69 16.36 -12.10
C LYS A 59 3.53 15.38 -13.27
N LEU A 60 2.84 14.26 -13.08
CA LEU A 60 2.45 13.35 -14.17
C LEU A 60 1.43 14.00 -15.12
N ASN A 61 0.58 14.92 -14.63
CA ASN A 61 -0.27 15.78 -15.47
C ASN A 61 0.53 16.79 -16.31
N SER A 62 1.83 16.98 -16.06
CA SER A 62 2.72 17.71 -16.97
C SER A 62 3.25 16.86 -18.12
N CYS A 63 3.04 15.54 -18.09
CA CYS A 63 3.41 14.61 -19.15
C CYS A 63 2.21 14.06 -19.96
N ASN A 64 0.96 14.41 -19.63
CA ASN A 64 -0.14 14.36 -20.60
C ASN A 64 -1.34 15.24 -20.23
N MET A 65 -1.83 15.95 -21.24
CA MET A 65 -2.99 16.82 -21.22
C MET A 65 -4.30 16.07 -20.87
N GLN A 66 -5.23 16.80 -20.25
CA GLN A 66 -6.67 16.52 -20.15
C GLN A 66 -7.11 15.26 -19.38
N SER A 67 -6.96 15.31 -18.04
CA SER A 67 -8.10 14.94 -17.21
C SER A 67 -8.61 16.20 -16.52
N ASN A 68 -9.90 16.52 -16.68
CA ASN A 68 -10.53 17.69 -16.04
C ASN A 68 -10.71 17.49 -14.52
N TRP A 69 -10.11 16.46 -13.94
CA TRP A 69 -10.11 16.27 -12.50
C TRP A 69 -8.97 17.05 -11.86
N LYS A 70 -9.18 18.37 -11.69
CA LYS A 70 -8.37 19.17 -10.78
C LYS A 70 -8.74 18.80 -9.35
N PHE A 71 -8.02 17.87 -8.74
CA PHE A 71 -8.04 17.71 -7.28
C PHE A 71 -7.45 18.99 -6.66
N ASP A 72 -8.27 19.77 -5.96
CA ASP A 72 -7.78 20.94 -5.23
C ASP A 72 -7.07 20.48 -3.95
N THR A 73 -5.75 20.47 -3.99
CA THR A 73 -4.89 20.10 -2.85
C THR A 73 -4.99 21.09 -1.68
N ASN A 74 -5.60 22.26 -1.86
CA ASN A 74 -5.78 23.24 -0.80
C ASN A 74 -6.98 22.92 0.10
N THR A 75 -7.92 22.09 -0.35
CA THR A 75 -9.09 21.68 0.46
C THR A 75 -8.86 20.36 1.22
N ILE A 76 -7.79 19.64 0.91
CA ILE A 76 -7.42 18.41 1.60
C ILE A 76 -6.69 18.77 2.90
N ASN A 77 -7.32 18.47 4.02
CA ASN A 77 -6.65 18.49 5.31
C ASN A 77 -5.70 17.29 5.40
N LEU A 78 -4.38 17.54 5.35
CA LEU A 78 -3.34 16.52 5.42
C LEU A 78 -3.16 15.87 6.79
N TYR A 79 -3.93 16.33 7.76
CA TYR A 79 -3.99 15.75 9.10
C TYR A 79 -5.34 15.05 9.31
N HIS A 80 -6.20 14.96 8.28
CA HIS A 80 -7.55 14.38 8.31
C HIS A 80 -7.60 12.89 7.98
N TYR A 81 -6.47 12.22 8.04
CA TYR A 81 -6.51 10.77 8.03
C TYR A 81 -7.34 10.30 9.23
N THR A 82 -8.26 9.38 8.95
CA THR A 82 -9.13 8.76 9.94
C THR A 82 -9.98 9.73 10.76
N TYR A 83 -10.25 10.94 10.23
CA TYR A 83 -11.05 11.98 10.91
C TYR A 83 -10.54 12.32 12.33
N ASN A 84 -9.23 12.30 12.57
CA ASN A 84 -8.65 12.45 13.93
C ASN A 84 -9.15 11.41 14.95
N ARG A 85 -9.61 10.24 14.50
CA ARG A 85 -10.01 9.11 15.35
C ARG A 85 -9.22 7.85 14.99
N PRO A 86 -7.88 7.85 15.16
CA PRO A 86 -7.00 6.78 14.73
C PRO A 86 -7.18 5.47 15.52
N LEU A 87 -7.88 5.51 16.65
CA LEU A 87 -8.28 4.34 17.42
C LEU A 87 -9.49 3.61 16.81
N ILE A 88 -10.25 4.27 15.93
CA ILE A 88 -11.55 3.79 15.42
C ILE A 88 -11.52 3.63 13.90
N TYR A 89 -10.91 4.60 13.20
CA TYR A 89 -10.67 4.49 11.78
C TYR A 89 -9.18 4.26 11.57
N ILE A 90 -8.87 3.27 10.77
CA ILE A 90 -7.53 2.92 10.28
C ILE A 90 -7.72 2.90 8.75
N ASP A 91 -6.83 3.54 7.97
CA ASP A 91 -6.72 3.19 6.53
C ASP A 91 -5.90 1.92 6.50
N ASP A 92 -6.61 0.82 6.70
CA ASP A 92 -6.11 -0.53 6.85
C ASP A 92 -5.56 -1.09 5.53
N ILE A 93 -5.79 -0.41 4.41
CA ILE A 93 -5.64 -0.99 3.07
C ILE A 93 -4.69 -0.22 2.14
N GLY A 94 -4.47 1.09 2.29
CA GLY A 94 -3.41 1.82 1.59
C GLY A 94 -3.07 1.32 0.17
N LEU A 95 -4.02 1.35 -0.77
CA LEU A 95 -3.89 0.79 -2.13
C LEU A 95 -3.33 -0.64 -2.14
N TYR A 96 -4.11 -1.61 -1.68
CA TYR A 96 -3.75 -3.03 -1.77
C TYR A 96 -4.45 -3.72 -2.94
N CYS A 97 -3.77 -4.77 -3.42
CA CYS A 97 -4.00 -5.56 -4.61
C CYS A 97 -5.29 -5.32 -5.42
N GLY A 98 -5.12 -4.68 -6.59
CA GLY A 98 -6.17 -4.52 -7.59
C GLY A 98 -6.70 -3.09 -7.72
N PRO A 99 -7.62 -2.86 -8.66
CA PRO A 99 -8.15 -1.52 -8.94
C PRO A 99 -9.26 -1.13 -7.96
N GLY A 100 -8.88 -0.59 -6.80
CA GLY A 100 -9.78 0.03 -5.83
C GLY A 100 -10.81 -0.91 -5.18
N ALA A 101 -11.94 -0.34 -4.74
CA ALA A 101 -12.92 -0.96 -3.83
C ALA A 101 -13.40 -2.38 -4.20
N ILE A 102 -13.36 -2.79 -5.47
CA ILE A 102 -13.75 -4.14 -5.91
C ILE A 102 -12.65 -5.18 -5.59
N GLY A 103 -11.38 -4.82 -5.73
CA GLY A 103 -10.26 -5.66 -5.30
C GLY A 103 -10.21 -5.77 -3.78
N ASP A 104 -10.44 -4.64 -3.10
CA ASP A 104 -10.41 -4.51 -1.64
C ASP A 104 -11.53 -5.32 -0.96
N THR A 105 -12.74 -5.35 -1.52
CA THR A 105 -13.90 -6.03 -0.90
C THR A 105 -13.98 -7.52 -1.19
N ALA A 106 -13.41 -7.98 -2.31
CA ALA A 106 -13.56 -9.36 -2.76
C ALA A 106 -12.44 -10.29 -2.29
N LEU A 107 -11.24 -9.76 -2.00
CA LEU A 107 -10.04 -10.58 -1.82
C LEU A 107 -9.09 -10.00 -0.76
N PHE A 108 -9.57 -9.84 0.49
CA PHE A 108 -8.72 -9.49 1.62
C PHE A 108 -7.63 -10.57 1.87
N ASP A 109 -6.48 -10.45 1.21
CA ASP A 109 -5.33 -11.32 1.45
C ASP A 109 -4.05 -10.50 1.66
N TYR A 110 -3.82 -10.12 2.92
CA TYR A 110 -2.59 -9.48 3.38
C TYR A 110 -1.32 -10.24 2.95
N VAL A 111 -1.42 -11.55 2.73
CA VAL A 111 -0.30 -12.41 2.32
C VAL A 111 0.29 -11.99 0.97
N PHE A 112 -0.49 -11.36 0.07
CA PHE A 112 -0.04 -11.04 -1.29
C PHE A 112 0.44 -9.61 -1.52
N GLY A 113 0.45 -8.77 -0.49
CA GLY A 113 0.76 -7.36 -0.63
C GLY A 113 2.05 -7.01 -1.35
N THR A 114 3.15 -7.65 -0.95
CA THR A 114 4.45 -7.46 -1.57
C THR A 114 4.43 -7.88 -3.05
N ALA A 115 3.71 -8.94 -3.39
CA ALA A 115 3.56 -9.40 -4.77
C ALA A 115 2.79 -8.37 -5.62
N CYS A 116 1.69 -7.85 -5.09
CA CYS A 116 0.86 -6.88 -5.80
C CYS A 116 1.59 -5.54 -6.02
N LYS A 117 2.31 -5.06 -5.01
CA LYS A 117 3.15 -3.86 -5.13
C LYS A 117 4.17 -4.02 -6.27
N ARG A 118 4.87 -5.16 -6.32
CA ARG A 118 5.86 -5.42 -7.37
C ARG A 118 5.24 -5.56 -8.76
N HIS A 119 4.03 -6.10 -8.85
CA HIS A 119 3.27 -6.17 -10.10
C HIS A 119 2.92 -4.78 -10.63
N ASP A 120 2.37 -3.91 -9.78
CA ASP A 120 2.05 -2.53 -10.14
C ASP A 120 3.31 -1.72 -10.53
N GLU A 121 4.43 -1.91 -9.81
CA GLU A 121 5.73 -1.32 -10.16
C GLU A 121 6.23 -1.81 -11.53
N CYS A 122 6.06 -3.09 -11.83
CA CYS A 122 6.42 -3.67 -13.13
C CYS A 122 5.56 -3.07 -14.26
N TYR A 123 4.24 -3.01 -14.07
CA TYR A 123 3.31 -2.34 -14.98
C TYR A 123 3.64 -0.85 -15.17
N GLY A 124 4.13 -0.19 -14.12
CA GLY A 124 4.55 1.21 -14.12
C GLY A 124 5.97 1.46 -14.64
N THR A 125 6.68 0.44 -15.11
CA THR A 125 8.02 0.59 -15.69
C THR A 125 7.93 0.57 -17.22
N CYS A 126 8.28 1.69 -17.86
CA CYS A 126 8.12 1.84 -19.31
C CYS A 126 8.87 0.74 -20.09
N GLY A 127 8.15 0.04 -20.97
CA GLY A 127 8.70 -0.97 -21.88
C GLY A 127 8.70 -2.39 -21.31
N ASN A 128 8.41 -2.59 -20.02
CA ASN A 128 8.16 -3.93 -19.50
C ASN A 128 6.93 -4.54 -20.15
N SER A 129 6.99 -5.83 -20.51
CA SER A 129 5.84 -6.52 -21.09
C SER A 129 4.83 -6.95 -20.03
N LYS A 130 3.54 -6.93 -20.38
CA LYS A 130 2.46 -7.44 -19.51
C LYS A 130 2.71 -8.89 -19.09
N GLN A 131 3.05 -9.74 -20.05
CA GLN A 131 3.30 -11.16 -19.82
C GLN A 131 4.40 -11.37 -18.76
N GLN A 132 5.53 -10.68 -18.90
CA GLN A 132 6.62 -10.77 -17.92
C GLN A 132 6.18 -10.31 -16.53
N CYS A 133 5.43 -9.22 -16.44
CA CYS A 133 4.92 -8.73 -15.16
C CYS A 133 3.95 -9.72 -14.51
N ASP A 134 3.01 -10.28 -15.28
CA ASP A 134 2.03 -11.26 -14.79
C ASP A 134 2.67 -12.58 -14.36
N GLU A 135 3.67 -13.07 -15.11
CA GLU A 135 4.42 -14.27 -14.76
C GLU A 135 5.25 -14.07 -13.47
N GLN A 136 5.90 -12.91 -13.33
CA GLN A 136 6.60 -12.57 -12.09
C GLN A 136 5.63 -12.46 -10.91
N PHE A 137 4.44 -11.89 -11.14
CA PHE A 137 3.41 -11.79 -10.12
C PHE A 137 3.00 -13.18 -9.61
N LEU A 138 2.76 -14.16 -10.49
CA LEU A 138 2.47 -15.53 -10.07
C LEU A 138 3.59 -16.13 -9.20
N GLN A 139 4.85 -15.90 -9.54
CA GLN A 139 5.98 -16.39 -8.74
C GLN A 139 6.02 -15.75 -7.34
N ASP A 140 5.72 -14.46 -7.26
CA ASP A 140 5.68 -13.73 -5.99
C ASP A 140 4.50 -14.18 -5.11
N LEU A 141 3.34 -14.45 -5.71
CA LEU A 141 2.18 -15.04 -5.02
C LEU A 141 2.52 -16.44 -4.47
N ILE A 142 3.12 -17.31 -5.28
CA ILE A 142 3.54 -18.66 -4.88
C ILE A 142 4.56 -18.59 -3.74
N THR A 143 5.52 -17.65 -3.81
CA THR A 143 6.52 -17.44 -2.78
C THR A 143 5.87 -17.03 -1.45
N SER A 144 4.88 -16.14 -1.50
CA SER A 144 4.12 -15.72 -0.33
C SER A 144 3.36 -16.89 0.31
N CYS A 145 2.83 -17.82 -0.49
CA CYS A 145 2.18 -19.03 0.01
C CYS A 145 3.14 -20.06 0.61
N ARG A 146 4.36 -20.20 0.08
CA ARG A 146 5.37 -21.11 0.65
C ARG A 146 5.76 -20.70 2.08
N ALA A 147 5.75 -19.39 2.37
CA ALA A 147 6.01 -18.85 3.70
C ALA A 147 4.87 -19.10 4.70
N GLN A 148 3.67 -19.51 4.24
CA GLN A 148 2.54 -19.82 5.13
C GLN A 148 2.70 -21.17 5.85
N SER A 149 1.99 -21.33 6.95
CA SER A 149 1.88 -22.61 7.66
C SER A 149 1.30 -23.70 6.74
N PRO A 150 1.66 -24.99 6.94
CA PRO A 150 1.15 -26.08 6.11
C PRO A 150 -0.38 -26.11 5.99
N SER A 151 -1.09 -25.79 7.08
CA SER A 151 -2.56 -25.74 7.14
C SER A 151 -3.21 -24.65 6.28
N LYS A 152 -2.51 -23.56 5.98
CA LYS A 152 -3.02 -22.43 5.17
C LYS A 152 -2.51 -22.41 3.74
N ARG A 153 -1.52 -23.27 3.44
CA ARG A 153 -0.76 -23.22 2.20
C ARG A 153 -1.60 -23.61 0.98
N ALA A 154 -2.46 -24.61 1.11
CA ALA A 154 -3.33 -25.05 0.01
C ALA A 154 -4.32 -23.94 -0.41
N GLU A 155 -5.05 -23.37 0.56
CA GLU A 155 -5.97 -22.24 0.33
C GLU A 155 -5.23 -21.04 -0.29
N CYS A 156 -4.02 -20.74 0.18
CA CYS A 156 -3.21 -19.66 -0.40
C CYS A 156 -2.90 -19.92 -1.88
N PHE A 157 -2.50 -21.13 -2.27
CA PHE A 157 -2.21 -21.43 -3.68
C PHE A 157 -3.44 -21.35 -4.59
N GLU A 158 -4.62 -21.69 -4.09
CA GLU A 158 -5.88 -21.51 -4.83
C GLU A 158 -6.16 -20.02 -5.09
N LYS A 159 -5.99 -19.17 -4.06
CA LYS A 159 -6.11 -17.72 -4.21
C LYS A 159 -5.05 -17.17 -5.15
N ALA A 160 -3.79 -17.57 -5.03
CA ALA A 160 -2.71 -17.16 -5.94
C ALA A 160 -3.07 -17.42 -7.40
N SER A 161 -3.63 -18.60 -7.68
CA SER A 161 -4.09 -18.98 -9.03
C SER A 161 -5.26 -18.10 -9.50
N PHE A 162 -6.20 -17.78 -8.61
CA PHE A 162 -7.31 -16.88 -8.90
C PHE A 162 -6.82 -15.47 -9.26
N TYR A 163 -5.93 -14.89 -8.47
CA TYR A 163 -5.31 -13.59 -8.72
C TYR A 163 -4.60 -13.52 -10.07
N TYR A 164 -3.77 -14.52 -10.38
CA TYR A 164 -3.08 -14.61 -11.66
C TYR A 164 -4.06 -14.69 -12.85
N ASN A 165 -5.13 -15.47 -12.72
CA ASN A 165 -6.15 -15.56 -13.78
C ASN A 165 -6.88 -14.23 -13.98
N LEU A 166 -7.18 -13.48 -12.91
CA LEU A 166 -7.80 -12.16 -13.01
C LEU A 166 -6.93 -11.17 -13.78
N VAL A 167 -5.63 -11.06 -13.46
CA VAL A 167 -4.74 -10.14 -14.19
C VAL A 167 -4.51 -10.57 -15.65
N LYS A 168 -4.54 -11.88 -15.91
CA LYS A 168 -4.43 -12.40 -17.28
C LYS A 168 -5.64 -12.03 -18.14
N ILE A 169 -6.86 -12.10 -17.59
CA ILE A 169 -8.11 -11.84 -18.32
C ILE A 169 -8.48 -10.35 -18.35
N PHE A 170 -8.29 -9.64 -17.23
CA PHE A 170 -8.79 -8.26 -17.05
C PHE A 170 -7.67 -7.21 -16.95
N GLY A 171 -6.41 -7.63 -16.89
CA GLY A 171 -5.29 -6.73 -16.63
C GLY A 171 -4.90 -5.81 -17.79
N ASP A 172 -5.40 -6.04 -19.02
CA ASP A 172 -4.96 -5.30 -20.21
C ASP A 172 -5.20 -3.80 -20.10
N ALA A 173 -6.39 -3.39 -19.65
CA ALA A 173 -6.73 -1.97 -19.49
C ALA A 173 -5.82 -1.27 -18.46
N PHE A 174 -5.50 -1.96 -17.36
CA PHE A 174 -4.63 -1.45 -16.30
C PHE A 174 -3.17 -1.36 -16.75
N TYR A 175 -2.68 -2.40 -17.42
CA TYR A 175 -1.34 -2.41 -18.02
C TYR A 175 -1.17 -1.27 -19.03
N ILE A 176 -2.11 -1.11 -19.98
CA ILE A 176 -2.05 -0.04 -20.99
C ILE A 176 -2.03 1.33 -20.33
N THR A 177 -2.85 1.53 -19.29
CA THR A 177 -2.91 2.81 -18.56
C THR A 177 -1.60 3.09 -17.83
N ALA A 178 -1.04 2.09 -17.13
CA ALA A 178 0.22 2.21 -16.42
C ALA A 178 1.40 2.47 -17.38
N GLN A 179 1.47 1.76 -18.51
CA GLN A 179 2.51 1.95 -19.52
C GLN A 179 2.41 3.32 -20.20
N LYS A 180 1.20 3.79 -20.56
CA LYS A 180 1.01 5.15 -21.10
C LYS A 180 1.56 6.20 -20.14
N LYS A 181 1.26 6.06 -18.85
CA LYS A 181 1.74 6.97 -17.81
C LYS A 181 3.27 6.90 -17.65
N ALA A 182 3.82 5.69 -17.56
CA ALA A 182 5.25 5.45 -17.36
C ALA A 182 6.10 5.92 -18.54
N CYS A 183 5.65 5.66 -19.78
CA CYS A 183 6.40 5.99 -20.99
C CYS A 183 6.23 7.43 -21.44
N ALA A 184 5.20 8.14 -20.97
CA ALA A 184 5.03 9.56 -21.25
C ALA A 184 6.03 10.46 -20.50
N CYS A 185 6.70 9.94 -19.47
CA CYS A 185 7.62 10.69 -18.60
C CYS A 185 9.09 10.32 -18.85
N LYS A 186 9.55 10.38 -20.10
CA LYS A 186 10.97 10.17 -20.45
C LYS A 186 11.77 11.47 -20.37
#